data_AF-A0A8J8WMX4-F1
#
_entry.id   AF-A0A8J8WMX4-F1
#
_cell.length_a   1.000
_cell.length_b   1.000
_cell.length_c   1.000
_cell.angle_alpha   90.00
_cell.angle_beta   90.00
_cell.angle_gamma   90.00
#
_symmetry.space_group_name_H-M   'P 1'
#
loop_
_entity.id
_entity.type
_entity.pdbx_description
1 polymer ?
#
loop_
_entity_poly.entity_id
_entity_poly.type
_entity_poly.pdbx_seq_one_letter_code
_entity_poly.pdbx_strand_id
1 'polypeptide(L)'
;MPYECGVRQKFPMLFDDPVQVQANKWYVAWARVSGPSSDCGSSGQSMVTTEDQVIFYFKSSKKSNNGTDVNAGQIPQLMYRISSHEGSVVPKQLYDSTDPVPILSKSFYMTVRNDVFQSLLDLLGWAWTTLRTCVGEVSGPDLGPE
;
A
#
# COMPACT_ATOMS: atom_id res chain seq x y z
N MET A 1 19.88 -25.28 -8.63
CA MET A 1 19.94 -25.26 -7.16
C MET A 1 19.00 -26.34 -6.63
N PRO A 2 19.54 -27.38 -5.97
CA PRO A 2 18.73 -28.40 -5.31
C PRO A 2 18.04 -27.80 -4.07
N TYR A 3 16.83 -28.24 -3.78
CA TYR A 3 16.08 -27.82 -2.59
C TYR A 3 15.19 -28.97 -2.11
N GLU A 4 14.85 -28.94 -0.83
CA GLU A 4 13.93 -29.88 -0.18
C GLU A 4 13.16 -29.12 0.91
N CYS A 5 11.91 -29.49 1.11
CA CYS A 5 11.09 -28.97 2.19
C CYS A 5 10.20 -30.09 2.76
N GLY A 6 9.76 -29.92 4.00
CA GLY A 6 8.85 -30.88 4.62
C GLY A 6 7.50 -30.98 3.89
N VAL A 7 6.75 -32.03 4.21
CA VAL A 7 5.40 -32.25 3.69
C VAL A 7 4.51 -31.02 3.99
N ARG A 8 3.78 -30.53 2.98
CA ARG A 8 2.94 -29.31 3.07
C ARG A 8 3.68 -28.04 3.45
N GLN A 9 5.01 -28.01 3.34
CA GLN A 9 5.80 -26.79 3.49
C GLN A 9 6.14 -26.15 2.15
N LYS A 10 6.54 -24.89 2.19
CA LYS A 10 7.01 -24.14 1.02
C LYS A 10 8.52 -23.92 1.18
N PHE A 11 9.26 -24.05 0.10
CA PHE A 11 10.68 -23.69 0.08
C PHE A 11 10.84 -22.25 -0.45
N PRO A 12 11.36 -21.30 0.35
CA PRO A 12 11.60 -19.94 -0.12
C PRO A 12 12.81 -19.90 -1.07
N MET A 13 12.54 -19.70 -2.37
CA MET A 13 13.59 -19.46 -3.37
C MET A 13 13.69 -17.97 -3.65
N LEU A 14 14.82 -17.38 -3.28
CA LEU A 14 15.11 -15.96 -3.46
C LEU A 14 15.86 -15.71 -4.77
N PHE A 15 15.67 -14.52 -5.34
CA PHE A 15 16.58 -13.99 -6.35
C PHE A 15 17.91 -13.59 -5.71
N ASP A 16 18.97 -13.53 -6.52
CA ASP A 16 20.28 -13.05 -6.07
C ASP A 16 20.18 -11.61 -5.53
N ASP A 17 19.39 -10.77 -6.20
CA ASP A 17 19.07 -9.39 -5.81
C ASP A 17 17.55 -9.16 -5.79
N PRO A 18 17.03 -8.30 -4.88
CA PRO A 18 15.62 -7.96 -4.86
C PRO A 18 15.20 -7.22 -6.13
N VAL A 19 14.09 -7.66 -6.74
CA VAL A 19 13.54 -7.05 -7.96
C VAL A 19 12.57 -5.93 -7.58
N GLN A 20 12.81 -4.71 -8.08
CA GLN A 20 11.86 -3.61 -7.92
C GLN A 20 10.61 -3.85 -8.78
N VAL A 21 9.45 -3.89 -8.13
CA VAL A 21 8.14 -4.08 -8.78
C VAL A 21 7.35 -2.78 -8.66
N GLN A 22 6.99 -2.21 -9.81
CA GLN A 22 6.13 -1.03 -9.90
C GLN A 22 4.65 -1.41 -9.81
N ALA A 23 3.86 -0.59 -9.11
CA ALA A 23 2.41 -0.73 -9.05
C ALA A 23 1.77 -0.66 -10.44
N ASN A 24 0.63 -1.33 -10.62
CA ASN A 24 -0.16 -1.34 -11.85
C ASN A 24 0.57 -1.84 -13.11
N LYS A 25 1.66 -2.59 -12.93
CA LYS A 25 2.40 -3.24 -14.03
C LYS A 25 2.34 -4.75 -13.88
N TRP A 26 2.17 -5.44 -15.00
CA TRP A 26 2.14 -6.90 -15.04
C TRP A 26 3.56 -7.48 -15.08
N TYR A 27 3.78 -8.51 -14.27
CA TYR A 27 5.01 -9.29 -14.23
C TYR A 27 4.67 -10.77 -14.37
N VAL A 28 5.66 -11.57 -14.77
CA VAL A 28 5.52 -13.02 -14.85
C VAL A 28 6.50 -13.65 -13.86
N ALA A 29 5.97 -14.24 -12.79
CA ALA A 29 6.74 -15.17 -11.98
C ALA A 29 6.88 -16.48 -12.76
N TRP A 30 8.12 -16.95 -12.92
CA TRP A 30 8.41 -18.15 -13.69
C TRP A 30 9.44 -19.01 -12.96
N ALA A 31 9.18 -20.31 -12.91
CA ALA A 31 10.08 -21.29 -12.34
C ALA A 31 10.07 -22.55 -13.20
N ARG A 32 11.25 -23.17 -13.36
CA ARG A 32 11.38 -24.51 -13.92
C ARG A 32 11.74 -25.46 -12.79
N VAL A 33 10.77 -26.26 -12.36
CA VAL A 33 10.95 -27.27 -11.32
C VAL A 33 11.24 -28.61 -11.98
N SER A 34 12.16 -29.38 -11.40
CA SER A 34 12.50 -30.73 -11.88
C SER A 34 12.77 -31.61 -10.68
N GLY A 35 12.21 -32.82 -10.68
CA GLY A 35 12.21 -33.71 -9.53
C GLY A 35 11.02 -34.67 -9.59
N PRO A 36 10.80 -35.46 -8.52
CA PRO A 36 9.60 -36.30 -8.39
C PRO A 36 8.32 -35.44 -8.26
N SER A 37 7.17 -36.10 -8.19
CA SER A 37 5.90 -35.44 -7.87
C SER A 37 6.02 -34.64 -6.58
N SER A 38 5.42 -33.46 -6.58
CA SER A 38 5.43 -32.51 -5.46
C SER A 38 4.02 -32.09 -5.09
N ASP A 39 3.84 -31.61 -3.86
CA ASP A 39 2.61 -30.97 -3.41
C ASP A 39 2.26 -29.78 -4.33
N CYS A 40 0.97 -29.55 -4.54
CA CYS A 40 0.47 -28.43 -5.34
C CYS A 40 -0.64 -27.68 -4.60
N GLY A 41 -0.81 -26.40 -4.94
CA GLY A 41 -1.93 -25.59 -4.47
C GLY A 41 -3.18 -25.82 -5.32
N SER A 42 -4.34 -25.60 -4.71
CA SER A 42 -5.65 -25.55 -5.37
C SER A 42 -6.48 -24.41 -4.79
N SER A 43 -7.59 -24.06 -5.44
CA SER A 43 -8.48 -22.98 -5.01
C SER A 43 -7.77 -21.61 -4.94
N GLY A 44 -6.89 -21.36 -5.91
CA GLY A 44 -6.18 -20.09 -6.03
C GLY A 44 -7.12 -18.91 -6.26
N GLN A 45 -6.64 -17.72 -5.89
CA GLN A 45 -7.41 -16.48 -5.93
C GLN A 45 -6.82 -15.55 -6.98
N SER A 46 -7.68 -14.97 -7.82
CA SER A 46 -7.26 -13.97 -8.82
C SER A 46 -6.93 -12.60 -8.23
N MET A 47 -7.32 -12.36 -6.98
CA MET A 47 -7.03 -11.15 -6.21
C MET A 47 -6.76 -11.56 -4.76
N VAL A 48 -5.67 -11.07 -4.18
CA VAL A 48 -5.31 -11.28 -2.78
C VAL A 48 -4.96 -9.91 -2.17
N THR A 49 -5.61 -9.57 -1.06
CA THR A 49 -5.24 -8.41 -0.23
C THR A 49 -4.44 -8.89 0.95
N THR A 50 -3.22 -8.37 1.11
CA THR A 50 -2.33 -8.69 2.22
C THR A 50 -2.61 -7.81 3.44
N GLU A 51 -2.08 -8.21 4.61
CA GLU A 51 -2.27 -7.48 5.88
C GLU A 51 -1.72 -6.05 5.84
N ASP A 52 -0.67 -5.80 5.06
CA ASP A 52 -0.08 -4.48 4.81
C ASP A 52 -0.81 -3.70 3.71
N GLN A 53 -2.01 -4.13 3.32
CA GLN A 53 -2.93 -3.49 2.39
C GLN A 53 -2.43 -3.44 0.93
N VAL A 54 -1.49 -4.31 0.55
CA VAL A 54 -1.10 -4.49 -0.86
C VAL A 54 -2.07 -5.44 -1.53
N ILE A 55 -2.53 -5.07 -2.73
CA ILE A 55 -3.45 -5.90 -3.52
C ILE A 55 -2.68 -6.52 -4.68
N PHE A 56 -2.56 -7.84 -4.67
CA PHE A 56 -1.97 -8.62 -5.76
C PHE A 56 -3.08 -9.15 -6.66
N TYR A 57 -2.87 -9.03 -7.98
CA TYR A 57 -3.74 -9.60 -8.99
C TYR A 57 -3.00 -10.71 -9.74
N PHE A 58 -3.66 -11.85 -9.91
CA PHE A 58 -3.12 -13.02 -10.56
C PHE A 58 -3.91 -13.35 -11.82
N LYS A 59 -3.17 -13.69 -12.88
CA LYS A 59 -3.71 -14.16 -14.16
C LYS A 59 -2.88 -15.33 -14.65
N SER A 60 -3.52 -16.28 -15.31
CA SER A 60 -2.83 -17.37 -15.99
C SER A 60 -1.90 -16.81 -17.08
N SER A 61 -0.67 -17.32 -17.12
CA SER A 61 0.33 -16.93 -18.10
C SER A 61 0.39 -17.93 -19.25
N LYS A 62 0.44 -17.45 -20.49
CA LYS A 62 0.69 -18.29 -21.68
C LYS A 62 2.05 -18.99 -21.65
N LYS A 63 2.97 -18.55 -20.78
CA LYS A 63 4.28 -19.19 -20.57
C LYS A 63 4.21 -20.42 -19.65
N SER A 64 3.09 -20.66 -18.98
CA SER A 64 2.89 -21.87 -18.19
C SER A 64 2.56 -23.03 -19.11
N ASN A 65 3.42 -24.06 -19.10
CA ASN A 65 3.28 -25.25 -19.93
C ASN A 65 3.16 -26.55 -19.11
N ASN A 66 3.00 -26.42 -17.78
CA ASN A 66 2.92 -27.55 -16.86
C ASN A 66 1.71 -27.43 -15.92
N GLY A 67 0.59 -26.95 -16.45
CA GLY A 67 -0.71 -26.94 -15.75
C GLY A 67 -0.88 -25.92 -14.62
N THR A 68 0.12 -25.09 -14.32
CA THR A 68 -0.05 -24.02 -13.32
C THR A 68 -0.87 -22.87 -13.91
N ASP A 69 -1.95 -22.52 -13.24
CA ASP A 69 -2.83 -21.40 -13.61
C ASP A 69 -3.22 -20.61 -12.35
N VAL A 70 -4.24 -19.74 -12.46
CA VAL A 70 -4.71 -18.96 -11.30
C VAL A 70 -5.40 -19.81 -10.23
N ASN A 71 -5.90 -20.99 -10.58
CA ASN A 71 -6.72 -21.84 -9.70
C ASN A 71 -5.88 -22.92 -9.02
N ALA A 72 -4.86 -23.46 -9.67
CA ALA A 72 -4.07 -24.57 -9.15
C ALA A 72 -2.64 -24.61 -9.69
N GLY A 73 -1.77 -25.35 -8.99
CA GLY A 73 -0.42 -25.66 -9.43
C GLY A 73 0.66 -25.14 -8.50
N GLN A 74 1.73 -24.61 -9.09
CA GLN A 74 2.97 -24.23 -8.42
C GLN A 74 3.10 -22.72 -8.21
N ILE A 75 4.17 -22.30 -7.52
CA ILE A 75 4.44 -20.90 -7.10
C ILE A 75 3.43 -20.40 -6.06
N PRO A 76 3.39 -21.01 -4.86
CA PRO A 76 2.36 -20.74 -3.84
C PRO A 76 2.60 -19.46 -3.00
N GLN A 77 3.66 -18.70 -3.26
CA GLN A 77 4.00 -17.50 -2.49
C GLN A 77 4.90 -16.55 -3.29
N LEU A 78 4.66 -15.25 -3.11
CA LEU A 78 5.59 -14.18 -3.46
C LEU A 78 6.15 -13.59 -2.17
N MET A 79 7.48 -13.52 -2.07
CA MET A 79 8.16 -12.88 -0.94
C MET A 79 8.49 -11.45 -1.37
N TYR A 80 7.96 -10.46 -0.65
CA TYR A 80 8.17 -9.06 -0.96
C TYR A 80 8.41 -8.24 0.31
N ARG A 81 8.94 -7.04 0.11
CA ARG A 81 9.00 -5.98 1.10
C ARG A 81 8.48 -4.71 0.46
N ILE A 82 7.80 -3.87 1.24
CA ILE A 82 7.46 -2.52 0.78
C ILE A 82 8.75 -1.71 0.82
N SER A 83 9.17 -1.19 -0.32
CA SER A 83 10.22 -0.18 -0.36
C SER A 83 9.66 1.09 0.27
N SER A 84 9.87 1.30 1.57
CA SER A 84 9.83 2.64 2.12
C SER A 84 10.89 3.44 1.39
N HIS A 85 10.52 4.55 0.75
CA HIS A 85 11.47 5.59 0.37
C HIS A 85 11.98 6.31 1.63
N GLU A 86 12.43 5.55 2.63
CA GLU A 86 13.23 6.03 3.76
C GLU A 86 14.69 5.94 3.30
N GLY A 87 15.25 7.12 3.00
CA GLY A 87 16.64 7.41 2.70
C GLY A 87 17.60 6.23 2.49
N SER A 88 17.80 5.84 1.22
CA SER A 88 19.14 5.41 0.83
C SER A 88 20.02 6.65 0.87
N VAL A 89 20.71 6.86 2.01
CA VAL A 89 21.85 7.77 2.10
C VAL A 89 22.89 7.27 1.09
N VAL A 90 22.85 7.81 -0.11
CA VAL A 90 23.97 7.77 -1.04
C VAL A 90 24.97 8.83 -0.56
N PRO A 91 26.23 8.49 -0.23
CA PRO A 91 27.19 9.51 0.17
C PRO A 91 27.60 10.35 -1.05
N LYS A 92 27.22 11.63 -1.01
CA LYS A 92 27.74 12.79 -1.77
C LYS A 92 27.63 12.73 -3.30
N GLN A 93 26.86 13.65 -3.89
CA GLN A 93 27.40 14.87 -4.51
C GLN A 93 26.29 15.93 -4.73
N LEU A 94 26.50 17.10 -4.10
CA LEU A 94 26.18 18.46 -4.55
C LEU A 94 24.87 18.70 -5.33
N TYR A 95 23.84 19.15 -4.63
CA TYR A 95 23.08 20.31 -5.11
C TYR A 95 22.58 21.18 -3.96
N ASP A 96 22.42 22.42 -4.33
CA ASP A 96 22.30 23.65 -3.57
C ASP A 96 21.01 23.77 -2.73
N SER A 97 21.17 24.35 -1.55
CA SER A 97 20.23 25.21 -0.80
C SER A 97 18.74 25.19 -1.20
N THR A 98 17.90 24.54 -0.40
CA THR A 98 16.59 25.03 0.07
C THR A 98 16.12 24.10 1.21
N ASP A 99 15.57 24.67 2.28
CA ASP A 99 15.18 23.94 3.49
C ASP A 99 14.44 22.62 3.17
N PRO A 100 14.77 21.51 3.85
CA PRO A 100 14.11 20.25 3.60
C PRO A 100 12.63 20.41 3.98
N VAL A 101 11.75 20.39 2.97
CA VAL A 101 10.31 20.28 3.17
C VAL A 101 10.10 19.08 4.11
N PRO A 102 9.56 19.27 5.32
CA PRO A 102 9.43 18.18 6.28
C PRO A 102 8.48 17.15 5.68
N ILE A 103 9.04 16.00 5.30
CA ILE A 103 8.27 14.90 4.73
C ILE A 103 7.41 14.33 5.85
N LEU A 104 6.10 14.55 5.76
CA LEU A 104 5.14 14.05 6.72
C LEU A 104 5.05 12.53 6.59
N SER A 105 5.45 11.81 7.63
CA SER A 105 5.39 10.35 7.65
C SER A 105 3.95 9.85 7.59
N LYS A 106 3.76 8.61 7.13
CA LYS A 106 2.44 7.95 7.16
C LYS A 106 1.84 7.91 8.57
N SER A 107 2.68 7.73 9.59
CA SER A 107 2.25 7.85 10.99
C SER A 107 1.82 9.28 11.32
N PHE A 108 2.49 10.33 10.85
CA PHE A 108 2.09 11.70 11.12
C PHE A 108 0.67 12.02 10.63
N TYR A 109 0.33 11.70 9.38
CA TYR A 109 -0.98 12.06 8.81
C TYR A 109 -2.09 11.01 8.98
N MET A 110 -1.77 9.80 9.47
CA MET A 110 -2.76 8.76 9.80
C MET A 110 -2.93 8.55 11.32
N THR A 111 -2.12 9.19 12.17
CA THR A 111 -2.33 9.11 13.63
C THR A 111 -3.45 10.05 14.02
N VAL A 112 -4.58 9.45 14.36
CA VAL A 112 -5.69 10.16 14.95
C VAL A 112 -5.42 10.33 16.44
N ARG A 113 -5.14 11.56 16.87
CA ARG A 113 -4.90 11.92 18.27
C ARG A 113 -6.10 12.70 18.82
N ASN A 114 -6.39 12.55 20.11
CA ASN A 114 -7.54 13.21 20.75
C ASN A 114 -7.49 14.74 20.66
N ASP A 115 -6.29 15.33 20.67
CA ASP A 115 -6.08 16.77 20.50
C ASP A 115 -6.46 17.27 19.10
N VAL A 116 -6.28 16.44 18.06
CA VAL A 116 -6.72 16.76 16.69
C VAL A 116 -8.24 16.75 16.59
N PHE A 117 -8.93 15.82 17.26
CA PHE A 117 -10.39 15.83 17.32
C PHE A 117 -10.93 17.07 18.04
N GLN A 118 -10.32 17.48 19.16
CA GLN A 118 -10.72 18.73 19.81
C GLN A 118 -10.48 19.94 18.93
N SER A 119 -9.33 20.01 18.25
CA SER A 119 -9.06 21.11 17.32
C SER A 119 -10.08 21.17 16.16
N LEU A 120 -10.54 20.01 15.66
CA LEU A 120 -11.59 19.95 14.65
C LEU A 120 -12.95 20.38 15.19
N LEU A 121 -13.31 19.97 16.42
CA LEU A 121 -14.55 20.39 17.07
C LEU A 121 -14.56 21.89 17.37
N ASP A 122 -13.43 22.44 17.80
CA ASP A 122 -13.28 23.88 18.03
C ASP A 122 -13.41 24.68 16.73
N LEU A 123 -12.81 24.18 15.64
CA LEU A 123 -12.93 24.79 14.31
C LEU A 123 -14.37 24.75 13.80
N LEU A 124 -15.07 23.62 13.99
CA LEU A 124 -16.50 23.49 13.64
C LEU A 124 -17.36 24.44 14.48
N GLY A 125 -17.07 24.57 15.78
CA GLY A 125 -17.75 25.50 16.68
C GLY A 125 -17.52 26.95 16.28
N TRP A 126 -16.29 27.32 15.93
CA TRP A 126 -15.97 28.64 15.40
C TRP A 126 -16.70 28.90 14.08
N ALA A 127 -16.61 27.99 13.10
CA ALA A 127 -17.25 28.16 11.79
C ALA A 127 -18.77 28.31 11.91
N TRP A 128 -19.40 27.55 12.81
CA TRP A 128 -20.82 27.66 13.11
C TRP A 128 -21.18 29.01 13.73
N THR A 129 -20.37 29.51 14.65
CA THR A 129 -20.57 30.80 15.30
C THR A 129 -20.43 31.95 14.30
N THR A 130 -19.38 31.91 13.47
CA THR A 130 -19.16 32.86 12.39
C THR A 130 -20.29 32.85 11.35
N LEU A 131 -20.77 31.65 10.98
CA LEU A 131 -21.89 31.53 10.05
C LEU A 131 -23.18 32.11 10.65
N ARG A 132 -23.45 31.88 11.93
CA ARG A 132 -24.59 32.50 12.63
C ARG A 132 -24.48 34.01 12.71
N THR A 133 -23.29 34.57 12.92
CA THR A 133 -23.12 36.03 12.90
C THR A 133 -23.36 36.61 11.50
N CYS A 134 -22.87 35.95 10.45
CA CYS A 134 -23.13 36.37 9.07
C CYS A 134 -24.61 36.23 8.68
N VAL A 135 -25.32 35.22 9.19
CA VAL A 135 -26.75 35.03 8.93
C VAL A 135 -27.62 35.95 9.80
N GLY A 136 -27.18 36.29 11.01
CA GLY A 136 -27.83 37.25 11.91
C GLY A 136 -27.84 38.67 11.35
N GLU A 137 -26.83 39.06 10.58
CA GLU A 137 -26.81 40.35 9.86
C GLU A 137 -27.82 40.43 8.70
N VAL A 138 -28.35 39.29 8.23
CA VAL A 138 -29.37 39.26 7.16
C VAL A 138 -30.80 39.42 7.73
N SER A 139 -30.95 39.42 9.06
CA SER A 139 -32.26 39.42 9.73
C SER A 139 -32.39 40.55 10.76
N GLY A 140 -32.35 41.80 10.31
CA GLY A 140 -32.70 42.98 11.12
C GLY A 140 -33.51 43.97 10.28
N PRO A 141 -34.78 44.28 10.65
CA PRO A 141 -35.67 45.09 9.83
C PRO A 141 -35.31 46.58 9.89
N ASP A 142 -35.32 47.20 8.72
CA ASP A 142 -35.41 48.64 8.54
C ASP A 142 -36.81 49.13 8.96
N LEU A 143 -36.95 49.53 10.22
CA LEU A 143 -38.08 50.30 10.72
C LEU A 143 -37.55 51.36 11.67
N GLY A 144 -37.21 52.52 11.09
CA GLY A 144 -36.98 53.74 11.86
C GLY A 144 -38.30 54.23 12.51
N PRO A 145 -38.28 54.67 13.77
CA PRO A 145 -39.40 55.42 14.33
C PRO A 145 -39.17 56.93 14.22
N GLU A 146 -40.24 57.59 13.75
CA GLU A 146 -40.72 58.98 13.94
C GLU A 146 -39.75 60.16 14.06
#